data_AF-A0A381WDI7-F1
#
_entry.id   AF-A0A381WDI7-F1
#
_cell.length_a   1.000
_cell.length_b   1.000
_cell.length_c   1.000
_cell.angle_alpha   90.00
_cell.angle_beta   90.00
_cell.angle_gamma   90.00
#
_symmetry.space_group_name_H-M   'P 1'
#
loop_
_entity.id
_entity.type
_entity.pdbx_description
1 polymer ?
#
loop_
_entity_poly.entity_id
_entity_poly.type
_entity_poly.pdbx_seq_one_letter_code
_entity_poly.pdbx_strand_id
1 'polypeptide(L)' 'MNIKNYQEIIDLTDYLGVSNEYLIRKFTEGGNYLIIDSFGDFLILERDKVDAVFSTIWNDLYGPISEETPHILN' A
#
# COMPACT_ATOMS: atom_id res chain seq x y z
N MET A 1 -12.73 8.47 2.54
CA MET A 1 -12.60 9.56 1.53
C MET A 1 -12.56 8.86 0.19
N ASN A 2 -13.51 9.12 -0.71
CA ASN A 2 -13.68 8.27 -1.88
C ASN A 2 -12.89 8.76 -3.11
N ILE A 3 -12.09 7.90 -3.72
CA ILE A 3 -11.24 8.17 -4.88
C ILE A 3 -12.03 8.62 -6.11
N LYS A 4 -13.32 8.26 -6.22
CA LYS A 4 -14.20 8.72 -7.32
C LYS A 4 -14.37 10.24 -7.33
N ASN A 5 -14.12 10.90 -6.20
CA ASN A 5 -14.18 12.35 -6.08
C ASN A 5 -12.84 13.03 -6.39
N TYR A 6 -11.78 12.26 -6.68
CA TYR A 6 -10.39 12.75 -6.86
C TYR A 6 -9.73 12.08 -8.09
N GLN A 7 -10.42 12.12 -9.22
CA GLN A 7 -9.96 11.48 -10.46
C GLN A 7 -8.62 12.03 -10.95
N GLU A 8 -8.31 13.29 -10.66
CA GLU A 8 -7.03 13.93 -10.93
C GLU A 8 -5.84 13.18 -10.30
N ILE A 9 -6.05 12.53 -9.15
CA ILE A 9 -5.01 11.74 -8.49
C ILE A 9 -4.73 10.46 -9.28
N ILE A 10 -5.77 9.84 -9.85
CA ILE A 10 -5.63 8.67 -10.72
C ILE A 10 -4.85 9.02 -11.98
N ASP A 11 -5.12 10.17 -12.56
CA ASP A 11 -4.50 10.61 -13.82
C ASP A 11 -3.00 10.92 -13.65
N LEU A 12 -2.56 11.23 -12.42
CA LEU A 12 -1.16 11.44 -12.06
C LEU A 12 -0.41 10.16 -11.64
N THR A 13 -1.05 9.00 -11.78
CA THR A 13 -0.48 7.73 -11.34
C THR A 13 -0.54 6.68 -12.44
N ASP A 14 0.48 5.82 -12.48
CA ASP A 14 0.52 4.63 -13.32
C ASP A 14 0.03 3.41 -12.56
N TYR A 15 -0.63 2.50 -13.26
CA TYR A 15 -0.99 1.19 -12.73
C TYR A 15 0.28 0.38 -12.37
N LEU A 16 0.31 -0.18 -11.17
CA LEU A 16 1.41 -1.05 -10.72
C LEU A 16 0.97 -2.50 -10.54
N GLY A 17 -0.21 -2.72 -9.97
CA GLY A 17 -0.71 -4.08 -9.71
C GLY A 17 -2.03 -4.10 -8.94
N VAL A 18 -2.55 -5.30 -8.72
CA VAL A 18 -3.70 -5.56 -7.85
C VAL A 18 -3.33 -6.67 -6.88
N SER A 19 -3.68 -6.50 -5.61
CA SER A 19 -3.56 -7.52 -4.57
C SER A 19 -4.92 -7.71 -3.90
N ASN A 20 -5.60 -8.81 -4.21
CA ASN A 20 -6.99 -9.06 -3.80
C ASN A 20 -7.89 -7.86 -4.14
N GLU A 21 -8.42 -7.18 -3.12
CA GLU A 21 -9.34 -6.04 -3.25
C GLU A 21 -8.63 -4.68 -3.32
N TYR A 22 -7.29 -4.66 -3.36
CA TYR A 22 -6.51 -3.43 -3.39
C TYR A 22 -5.89 -3.17 -4.77
N LEU A 23 -6.19 -2.01 -5.35
CA LEU A 23 -5.53 -1.47 -6.52
C LEU A 23 -4.32 -0.64 -6.10
N ILE A 24 -3.15 -1.00 -6.64
CA ILE A 24 -1.89 -0.32 -6.35
C ILE A 24 -1.45 0.46 -7.58
N ARG A 25 -1.23 1.75 -7.39
CA ARG A 25 -0.76 2.69 -8.40
C ARG A 25 0.47 3.43 -7.89
N LYS A 26 1.27 3.99 -8.79
CA LYS A 26 2.46 4.76 -8.46
C LYS A 26 2.39 6.13 -9.11
N PHE A 27 2.64 7.19 -8.35
CA PHE A 27 2.70 8.54 -8.89
C PHE A 27 3.84 8.65 -9.91
N THR A 28 3.54 9.26 -11.06
CA THR A 28 4.51 9.49 -12.14
C THR A 28 5.62 10.43 -11.69
N GLU A 29 5.29 11.39 -10.82
CA GLU A 29 6.22 12.27 -10.15
C GLU A 29 6.44 11.87 -8.68
N GLY A 30 7.67 12.01 -8.17
CA GLY A 30 8.05 11.68 -6.79
C GLY A 30 8.11 10.18 -6.45
N GLY A 31 7.33 9.35 -7.15
CA GLY A 31 7.35 7.89 -7.01
C GLY A 31 6.65 7.38 -5.74
N ASN A 32 5.76 8.20 -5.16
CA ASN A 32 4.85 7.79 -4.09
C ASN A 32 3.86 6.73 -4.59
N TYR A 33 3.20 6.05 -3.67
CA TYR A 33 2.21 5.02 -4.00
C TYR A 33 0.81 5.48 -3.64
N LEU A 34 -0.15 5.06 -4.44
CA LEU A 34 -1.58 5.19 -4.18
C LEU A 34 -2.15 3.79 -4.06
N ILE A 35 -2.74 3.47 -2.91
CA ILE A 35 -3.38 2.19 -2.63
C ILE A 35 -4.86 2.46 -2.44
N ILE A 36 -5.71 1.80 -3.21
CA ILE A 36 -7.17 2.03 -3.23
C ILE A 36 -7.86 0.72 -2.92
N ASP A 37 -8.81 0.70 -2.00
CA ASP A 37 -9.61 -0.48 -1.69
C ASP A 37 -10.85 -0.63 -2.61
N SER A 38 -11.61 -1.71 -2.42
CA SER A 38 -12.81 -2.02 -3.20
C SER A 38 -13.96 -1.02 -2.99
N PHE A 39 -13.98 -0.31 -1.87
CA PHE A 39 -14.98 0.73 -1.57
C PHE A 39 -14.59 2.10 -2.15
N GLY A 40 -13.35 2.23 -2.61
CA GLY A 40 -12.77 3.45 -3.14
C GLY A 40 -12.14 4.34 -2.08
N ASP A 41 -11.98 3.88 -0.84
CA ASP A 41 -11.10 4.56 0.11
C ASP A 41 -9.64 4.32 -0.29
N PHE A 42 -8.77 5.28 0.02
CA PHE A 42 -7.40 5.23 -0.46
C PHE A 42 -6.38 5.80 0.53
N LEU A 43 -5.13 5.37 0.36
CA LEU A 43 -3.94 5.84 1.06
C LEU A 43 -2.91 6.29 0.04
N ILE A 44 -2.35 7.48 0.24
CA ILE A 44 -1.11 7.90 -0.42
C ILE A 44 0.04 7.58 0.53
N LEU A 45 1.00 6.78 0.06
CA LEU A 45 2.17 6.35 0.81
C LEU A 45 3.42 6.97 0.20
N GLU A 46 4.08 7.84 0.97
CA GLU A 46 5.34 8.45 0.60
C GLU A 46 6.42 7.39 0.41
N ARG A 47 7.22 7.54 -0.65
CA ARG A 47 8.24 6.56 -1.05
C ARG A 47 9.22 6.23 0.07
N ASP A 48 9.65 7.23 0.83
CA ASP A 48 10.61 7.09 1.92
C ASP A 48 9.99 6.53 3.22
N LYS A 49 8.66 6.43 3.29
CA LYS A 49 7.92 5.86 4.42
C LYS A 49 7.45 4.43 4.20
N VAL A 50 7.55 3.92 2.97
CA VAL A 50 7.11 2.57 2.57
C VAL A 50 7.62 1.51 3.56
N ASP A 51 8.93 1.42 3.72
CA ASP A 51 9.56 0.38 4.55
C ASP A 51 9.08 0.43 6.01
N ALA A 52 9.01 1.63 6.59
CA ALA A 52 8.58 1.82 7.97
C ALA A 52 7.10 1.45 8.17
N VAL A 53 6.22 1.85 7.25
CA VAL A 53 4.78 1.54 7.32
C VAL A 53 4.55 0.03 7.19
N PHE A 54 5.14 -0.61 6.18
CA PHE A 54 4.99 -2.05 5.98
C PHE A 54 5.58 -2.85 7.14
N SER A 55 6.77 -2.50 7.61
CA SER A 55 7.40 -3.17 8.75
C SER A 55 6.56 -3.03 10.03
N THR A 56 5.96 -1.87 10.27
CA THR A 56 5.10 -1.66 11.45
C THR A 56 3.87 -2.57 11.41
N ILE A 57 3.16 -2.59 10.28
CA ILE A 57 1.96 -3.44 10.09
C ILE A 57 2.34 -4.92 10.16
N TRP A 58 3.43 -5.31 9.51
CA TRP A 58 3.89 -6.70 9.50
C TRP A 58 4.28 -7.17 10.91
N ASN A 59 5.02 -6.35 11.65
CA ASN A 59 5.46 -6.68 13.01
C ASN A 59 4.29 -6.74 14.00
N ASP A 60 3.23 -5.96 13.80
CA ASP A 60 2.00 -6.05 14.59
C ASP A 60 1.28 -7.39 14.36
N LEU A 61 1.18 -7.83 13.09
CA LEU A 61 0.48 -9.06 12.72
C LEU A 61 1.26 -10.34 13.05
N TYR A 62 2.57 -10.33 12.88
CA TYR A 62 3.40 -11.55 12.93
C TYR A 62 4.50 -11.51 14.00
N GLY A 63 4.60 -10.41 14.76
CA GLY A 63 5.73 -10.14 15.63
C GLY A 63 6.95 -9.60 14.86
N PRO A 64 7.95 -9.03 15.56
CA PRO A 64 9.17 -8.57 14.92
C PRO A 64 9.82 -9.72 14.16
N ILE A 65 10.26 -9.45 12.93
CA ILE A 65 11.06 -10.41 12.16
C ILE A 65 12.34 -10.68 12.94
N SER A 66 12.38 -11.83 13.62
CA SER A 66 13.58 -12.40 14.22
C SER A 66 13.97 -13.61 13.37
N GLU A 67 15.27 -13.86 13.20
CA GLU A 67 15.78 -14.96 12.36
C GLU A 67 15.37 -16.37 12.83
N GLU A 68 14.50 -16.52 13.85
CA GLU A 68 14.23 -17.81 14.52
C GLU A 68 12.80 -18.39 14.43
N THR A 69 11.85 -17.79 13.70
CA THR A 69 10.50 -18.37 13.59
C THR A 69 10.05 -18.63 12.15
N PRO A 70 10.13 -19.88 11.64
CA PRO A 70 9.48 -20.24 10.38
C PRO A 70 7.97 -20.16 10.58
N HIS A 71 7.30 -19.38 9.73
CA HIS A 71 5.84 -19.21 9.77
C HIS A 71 5.13 -20.57 9.66
N ILE A 72 4.45 -21.01 10.73
CA ILE A 72 3.43 -22.06 10.61
C ILE A 72 2.14 -21.35 10.21
N LEU A 73 1.80 -21.46 8.93
CA LEU A 73 0.49 -21.11 8.40
C LEU A 73 -0.52 -22.13 8.95
N ASN A 74 -1.47 -21.68 9.78
CA ASN A 74 -2.67 -22.44 10.10
C ASN A 74 -3.72 -22.26 9.00
#